data_AF-A0A9W8DEQ2-F1
#
_entry.id   AF-A0A9W8DEQ2-F1
#
_cell.length_a   1.000
_cell.length_b   1.000
_cell.length_c   1.000
_cell.angle_alpha   90.00
_cell.angle_beta   90.00
_cell.angle_gamma   90.00
#
_symmetry.space_group_name_H-M   'P 1'
#
loop_
_entity.id
_entity.type
_entity.pdbx_description
1 polymer ?
#
loop_
_entity_poly.entity_id
_entity_poly.type
_entity_poly.pdbx_seq_one_letter_code
_entity_poly.pdbx_strand_id
1 'polypeptide(L)'
;MYVFPAIGLGAVLCKPEWITDTMVYAVSKALANSLNEQEKARGELYPRIERIREVSAQLAAAFIHQAVRENVAKDPKWVQLAESSSVASGQDAAPDGRYAQRVAQEVTRYMWEPAETLEQLRASLPHYHHHPVVHSENGKL
;
A
#
# COMPACT_ATOMS: atom_id res chain seq x y z
N MET A 1 4.72 -12.31 -4.96
CA MET A 1 4.15 -11.99 -3.63
C MET A 1 4.52 -10.60 -3.13
N TYR A 2 5.77 -10.12 -3.25
CA TYR A 2 6.17 -8.78 -2.76
C TYR A 2 5.58 -7.59 -3.53
N VAL A 3 5.41 -7.73 -4.85
CA VAL A 3 5.09 -6.61 -5.75
C VAL A 3 3.59 -6.31 -5.82
N PHE A 4 2.77 -7.33 -6.06
CA PHE A 4 1.33 -7.13 -6.30
C PHE A 4 0.54 -6.56 -5.11
N PRO A 5 0.75 -6.98 -3.85
CA PRO A 5 0.06 -6.37 -2.71
C PRO A 5 0.40 -4.89 -2.57
N ALA A 6 1.66 -4.51 -2.79
CA ALA A 6 2.10 -3.12 -2.74
C ALA A 6 1.49 -2.27 -3.87
N ILE A 7 1.47 -2.81 -5.10
CA ILE A 7 0.81 -2.16 -6.25
C ILE A 7 -0.68 -2.00 -6.00
N GLY A 8 -1.37 -3.06 -5.53
CA GLY A 8 -2.80 -3.03 -5.26
C GLY A 8 -3.16 -2.00 -4.19
N LEU A 9 -2.45 -2.01 -3.05
CA LEU A 9 -2.66 -1.02 -2.00
C LEU A 9 -2.36 0.40 -2.49
N GLY A 10 -1.22 0.62 -3.15
CA GLY A 10 -0.85 1.91 -3.72
C GLY A 10 -1.91 2.44 -4.70
N ALA A 11 -2.42 1.59 -5.59
CA ALA A 11 -3.44 1.94 -6.56
C ALA A 11 -4.78 2.32 -5.89
N VAL A 12 -5.22 1.58 -4.88
CA VAL A 12 -6.43 1.91 -4.11
C VAL A 12 -6.30 3.27 -3.41
N LEU A 13 -5.11 3.54 -2.87
CA LEU A 13 -4.84 4.75 -2.10
C LEU A 13 -4.74 5.99 -3.00
N CYS A 14 -3.83 6.01 -3.97
CA CYS A 14 -3.60 7.21 -4.80
C CYS A 14 -4.49 7.30 -6.04
N LYS A 15 -5.28 6.26 -6.33
CA LYS A 15 -6.27 6.20 -7.43
C LYS A 15 -5.70 6.66 -8.77
N PRO A 16 -4.62 6.04 -9.27
CA PRO A 16 -4.03 6.47 -10.53
C PRO A 16 -5.01 6.21 -11.69
N GLU A 17 -4.91 6.98 -12.77
CA GLU A 17 -5.74 6.75 -13.97
C GLU A 17 -5.44 5.41 -14.65
N TRP A 18 -4.16 5.06 -14.72
CA TRP A 18 -3.64 3.79 -15.20
C TRP A 18 -2.33 3.48 -14.46
N ILE A 19 -1.89 2.22 -14.52
CA ILE A 19 -0.60 1.81 -13.97
C ILE A 19 0.41 1.79 -15.11
N THR A 20 1.52 2.53 -14.95
CA THR A 20 2.60 2.59 -15.93
C THR A 20 3.71 1.59 -15.61
N ASP A 21 4.52 1.25 -16.63
CA ASP A 21 5.69 0.36 -16.46
C ASP A 21 6.71 0.94 -15.48
N THR A 22 6.87 2.26 -15.46
CA THR A 22 7.75 3.00 -14.56
C THR A 22 7.29 2.90 -13.10
N MET A 23 5.99 2.85 -12.82
CA MET A 23 5.46 2.54 -11.49
C MET A 23 5.82 1.12 -11.03
N VAL A 24 5.72 0.13 -11.93
CA VAL A 24 6.13 -1.26 -11.64
C VAL A 24 7.64 -1.35 -11.43
N TYR A 25 8.43 -0.63 -12.23
CA TYR A 25 9.87 -0.56 -12.08
C TYR A 25 10.28 0.12 -10.76
N ALA A 26 9.60 1.20 -10.36
CA ALA A 26 9.85 1.88 -9.09
C ALA A 26 9.63 0.93 -7.90
N VAL A 27 8.56 0.12 -7.93
CA VAL A 27 8.32 -0.92 -6.91
C VAL A 27 9.44 -1.97 -6.91
N SER A 28 9.90 -2.40 -8.09
CA SER A 28 10.99 -3.38 -8.22
C SER A 28 12.31 -2.85 -7.66
N LYS A 29 12.63 -1.58 -7.91
CA LYS A 29 13.79 -0.89 -7.35
C LYS A 29 13.67 -0.72 -5.84
N ALA A 30 12.50 -0.34 -5.34
CA ALA A 30 12.25 -0.23 -3.91
C ALA A 30 12.44 -1.58 -3.20
N LEU A 31 11.98 -2.68 -3.82
CA LEU A 31 12.20 -4.04 -3.30
C LEU A 31 13.69 -4.38 -3.22
N ALA A 32 14.46 -4.16 -4.28
CA ALA A 32 15.90 -4.38 -4.26
C ALA A 32 16.62 -3.55 -3.19
N ASN A 33 16.13 -2.34 -2.91
CA ASN A 33 16.69 -1.43 -1.91
C ASN A 33 16.20 -1.72 -0.47
N SER A 34 15.22 -2.60 -0.27
CA SER A 34 14.59 -2.86 1.04
C SER A 34 15.32 -3.89 1.93
N LEU A 35 16.38 -4.50 1.39
CA LEU A 35 17.25 -5.42 2.13
C LEU A 35 17.91 -4.70 3.31
N ASN A 36 17.79 -5.28 4.50
CA ASN A 36 18.53 -4.80 5.67
C ASN A 36 19.97 -5.35 5.68
N GLU A 37 20.82 -4.80 6.55
CA GLU A 37 22.25 -5.17 6.59
C GLU A 37 22.49 -6.65 6.90
N GLN A 38 21.62 -7.28 7.69
CA GLN A 38 21.74 -8.70 8.02
C GLN A 38 21.39 -9.58 6.81
N GLU A 39 20.35 -9.23 6.06
CA GLU A 39 19.95 -9.92 4.83
C GLU A 39 21.04 -9.79 3.76
N LYS A 40 21.61 -8.58 3.60
CA LYS A 40 22.78 -8.35 2.72
C LYS A 40 23.98 -9.19 3.14
N ALA A 41 24.30 -9.22 4.42
CA ALA A 41 25.43 -10.00 4.94
C ALA A 41 25.27 -11.51 4.72
N ARG A 42 24.03 -12.00 4.67
CA ARG A 42 23.70 -13.40 4.34
C ARG A 42 23.63 -13.68 2.83
N GLY A 43 23.82 -12.68 1.97
CA GLY A 43 23.71 -12.82 0.53
C GLY A 43 22.28 -13.08 0.04
N GLU A 44 21.27 -12.63 0.80
CA GLU A 44 19.87 -12.82 0.43
C GLU A 44 19.46 -11.88 -0.72
N LEU A 45 18.69 -12.40 -1.68
CA LEU A 45 18.22 -11.64 -2.83
C LEU A 45 16.92 -10.85 -2.55
N TYR A 46 16.16 -11.28 -1.54
CA TYR A 46 14.90 -10.67 -1.15
C TYR A 46 14.84 -10.51 0.38
N PRO A 47 14.07 -9.53 0.88
CA PRO A 47 13.79 -9.41 2.29
C PRO A 47 13.14 -10.68 2.84
N ARG A 48 13.37 -10.96 4.12
CA ARG A 48 12.75 -12.10 4.80
C ARG A 48 11.23 -11.98 4.80
N ILE A 49 10.54 -13.12 4.70
CA ILE A 49 9.08 -13.16 4.49
C ILE A 49 8.31 -12.54 5.66
N GLU A 50 8.86 -12.60 6.86
CA GLU A 50 8.32 -12.01 8.09
C GLU A 50 8.18 -10.49 7.98
N ARG A 51 8.99 -9.85 7.12
CA ARG A 51 8.96 -8.41 6.87
C ARG A 51 8.01 -8.01 5.74
N ILE A 52 7.23 -8.95 5.17
CA ILE A 52 6.40 -8.68 3.99
C ILE A 52 5.44 -7.50 4.18
N ARG A 53 4.86 -7.32 5.37
CA ARG A 53 3.92 -6.20 5.63
C ARG A 53 4.66 -4.85 5.64
N GLU A 54 5.77 -4.78 6.37
CA GLU A 54 6.66 -3.60 6.43
C GLU A 54 7.15 -3.22 5.03
N VAL A 55 7.69 -4.20 4.29
CA VAL A 55 8.20 -4.01 2.93
C VAL A 55 7.07 -3.62 1.98
N SER A 56 5.87 -4.21 2.09
CA SER A 56 4.74 -3.82 1.23
C SER A 56 4.35 -2.35 1.40
N ALA A 57 4.40 -1.80 2.61
CA ALA A 57 4.14 -0.38 2.85
C ALA A 57 5.19 0.53 2.20
N GLN A 58 6.47 0.14 2.27
CA GLN A 58 7.60 0.84 1.63
C GLN A 58 7.45 0.85 0.10
N LEU A 59 7.15 -0.30 -0.49
CA LEU A 59 6.96 -0.44 -1.93
C LEU A 59 5.73 0.34 -2.42
N ALA A 60 4.63 0.31 -1.68
CA ALA A 60 3.44 1.09 -1.99
C ALA A 60 3.72 2.60 -1.93
N ALA A 61 4.58 3.06 -1.02
CA ALA A 61 5.02 4.45 -0.99
C ALA A 61 5.84 4.83 -2.24
N ALA A 62 6.74 3.95 -2.71
CA ALA A 62 7.47 4.16 -3.96
C ALA A 62 6.54 4.23 -5.18
N PHE A 63 5.54 3.36 -5.22
CA PHE A 63 4.49 3.39 -6.25
C PHE A 63 3.74 4.72 -6.26
N ILE A 64 3.30 5.20 -5.09
CA ILE A 64 2.57 6.47 -4.96
C ILE A 64 3.44 7.64 -5.41
N HIS A 65 4.71 7.70 -4.99
CA HIS A 65 5.62 8.75 -5.43
C HIS A 65 5.81 8.76 -6.95
N GLN A 66 5.95 7.58 -7.58
CA GLN A 66 6.10 7.49 -9.02
C GLN A 66 4.81 7.90 -9.74
N ALA A 67 3.64 7.50 -9.25
CA ALA A 67 2.35 7.91 -9.80
C ALA A 67 2.10 9.42 -9.70
N VAL A 68 2.54 10.06 -8.60
CA VAL A 68 2.47 11.51 -8.42
C VAL A 68 3.46 12.23 -9.34
N ARG A 69 4.69 11.72 -9.45
CA ARG A 69 5.72 12.25 -10.37
C ARG A 69 5.26 12.23 -11.82
N GLU A 70 4.54 11.20 -12.22
CA GLU A 70 3.97 11.04 -13.56
C GLU A 70 2.62 11.76 -13.75
N ASN A 71 2.12 12.44 -12.72
CA ASN A 71 0.85 13.15 -12.72
C ASN A 71 -0.37 12.26 -13.08
N VAL A 72 -0.32 10.98 -12.72
CA VAL A 72 -1.44 10.04 -12.93
C VAL A 72 -2.24 9.77 -11.67
N ALA A 73 -1.70 10.06 -10.47
CA ALA A 73 -2.40 9.94 -9.20
C ALA A 73 -3.54 10.97 -9.05
N LYS A 74 -4.73 10.52 -8.64
CA LYS A 74 -5.93 11.39 -8.56
C LYS A 74 -6.39 11.71 -7.15
N ASP A 75 -5.95 10.96 -6.13
CA ASP A 75 -6.38 11.22 -4.76
C ASP A 75 -5.58 12.40 -4.14
N PRO A 76 -6.23 13.55 -3.82
CA PRO A 76 -5.51 14.77 -3.45
C PRO A 76 -4.69 14.63 -2.16
N LYS A 77 -5.15 13.79 -1.22
CA LYS A 77 -4.43 13.53 0.03
C LYS A 77 -3.05 12.96 -0.27
N TRP A 78 -3.00 11.97 -1.16
CA TRP A 78 -1.76 11.25 -1.49
C TRP A 78 -0.84 12.07 -2.38
N VAL A 79 -1.40 12.85 -3.31
CA VAL A 79 -0.63 13.83 -4.11
C VAL A 79 0.06 14.82 -3.19
N GLN A 80 -0.70 15.51 -2.33
CA GLN A 80 -0.15 16.49 -1.40
C GLN A 80 0.89 15.89 -0.44
N LEU A 81 0.62 14.69 0.09
CA LEU A 81 1.54 14.03 1.01
C LEU A 81 2.87 13.67 0.33
N ALA A 82 2.83 13.15 -0.89
CA ALA A 82 4.04 12.77 -1.63
C ALA A 82 4.86 14.00 -2.06
N GLU A 83 4.22 15.07 -2.53
CA GLU A 83 4.89 16.31 -2.94
C GLU A 83 5.56 17.02 -1.75
N SER A 84 4.83 17.17 -0.65
CA SER A 84 5.34 17.79 0.59
C SER A 84 6.42 16.98 1.30
N SER A 85 6.52 15.69 0.98
CA SER A 85 7.54 14.78 1.53
C SER A 85 8.64 14.47 0.52
N SER A 86 8.68 15.15 -0.63
CA SER A 86 9.53 14.78 -1.76
C SER A 86 11.01 14.65 -1.39
N VAL A 87 11.59 13.52 -1.77
CA VAL A 87 13.03 13.26 -1.68
C VAL A 87 13.67 13.92 -2.89
N ALA A 88 14.67 14.78 -2.69
CA ALA A 88 15.34 15.48 -3.78
C ALA A 88 15.74 14.50 -4.92
N SER A 89 15.04 14.58 -6.04
CA SER A 89 15.35 13.83 -7.27
C SER A 89 15.91 14.81 -8.29
N GLY A 90 17.10 14.50 -8.83
CA GLY A 90 17.64 15.21 -9.98
C GLY A 90 16.68 15.14 -11.17
N GLN A 91 16.84 16.07 -12.12
CA GLN A 91 15.94 16.27 -13.26
C GLN A 91 15.82 15.06 -14.22
N ASP A 92 16.60 14.00 -14.03
CA ASP A 92 16.54 12.76 -14.80
C ASP A 92 15.52 11.77 -14.19
N ALA A 93 14.32 11.80 -14.75
CA ALA A 93 13.08 11.12 -14.34
C ALA A 93 13.09 9.58 -14.48
N ALA A 94 14.19 8.91 -14.11
CA ALA A 94 14.21 7.46 -14.05
C ALA A 94 13.47 6.96 -12.79
N PRO A 95 12.66 5.90 -12.89
CA PRO A 95 12.05 5.27 -11.72
C PRO A 95 13.13 4.72 -10.78
N ASP A 96 13.40 5.45 -9.71
CA ASP A 96 14.51 5.24 -8.78
C ASP A 96 14.14 4.37 -7.57
N GLY A 97 12.83 4.13 -7.38
CA GLY A 97 12.29 3.38 -6.25
C GLY A 97 12.45 4.10 -4.91
N ARG A 98 12.72 5.41 -4.92
CA ARG A 98 12.81 6.22 -3.70
C ARG A 98 11.42 6.63 -3.25
N TYR A 99 11.27 6.75 -1.94
CA TYR A 99 10.04 7.20 -1.30
C TYR A 99 10.37 7.90 0.01
N ALA A 100 9.44 8.75 0.45
CA ALA A 100 9.54 9.36 1.77
C ALA A 100 9.02 8.41 2.85
N GLN A 101 9.76 8.31 3.97
CA GLN A 101 9.36 7.43 5.08
C GLN A 101 8.00 7.80 5.66
N ARG A 102 7.64 9.09 5.64
CA ARG A 102 6.32 9.57 6.07
C ARG A 102 5.19 8.99 5.23
N VAL A 103 5.39 8.82 3.92
CA VAL A 103 4.39 8.20 3.04
C VAL A 103 4.22 6.71 3.40
N ALA A 104 5.32 5.98 3.61
CA ALA A 104 5.27 4.57 4.03
C ALA A 104 4.59 4.38 5.39
N GLN A 105 4.85 5.28 6.35
CA GLN A 105 4.17 5.30 7.65
C GLN A 105 2.67 5.56 7.50
N GLU A 106 2.28 6.48 6.62
CA GLU A 106 0.87 6.75 6.37
C GLU A 106 0.19 5.56 5.68
N VAL A 107 0.84 4.92 4.69
CA VAL A 107 0.34 3.70 4.03
C VAL A 107 0.06 2.59 5.05
N THR A 108 0.94 2.41 6.04
CA THR A 108 0.78 1.37 7.07
C THR A 108 -0.56 1.49 7.81
N ARG A 109 -1.09 2.72 7.99
CA ARG A 109 -2.38 2.97 8.65
C ARG A 109 -3.59 2.44 7.86
N TYR A 110 -3.40 2.15 6.58
CA TYR A 110 -4.43 1.60 5.70
C TYR A 110 -4.32 0.08 5.53
N MET A 111 -3.29 -0.55 6.10
CA MET A 111 -3.15 -1.99 6.06
C MET A 111 -4.07 -2.62 7.09
N TRP A 112 -4.90 -3.57 6.65
CA TRP A 112 -5.82 -4.26 7.54
C TRP A 112 -5.09 -5.14 8.55
N GLU A 113 -5.41 -4.99 9.83
CA GLU A 113 -4.94 -5.88 10.89
C GLU A 113 -6.00 -6.95 11.18
N PRO A 114 -5.62 -8.24 11.18
CA PRO A 114 -6.55 -9.30 11.53
C PRO A 114 -7.00 -9.19 12.97
N ALA A 115 -8.32 -9.23 13.17
CA ALA A 115 -8.88 -9.44 14.49
C ALA A 115 -8.59 -10.88 14.92
N GLU A 116 -8.06 -11.06 16.14
CA GLU A 116 -7.81 -12.40 16.71
C GLU A 116 -9.13 -13.05 17.17
N THR A 117 -10.16 -12.24 17.41
CA THR A 117 -11.47 -12.68 17.91
C THR A 117 -12.63 -11.99 17.18
N LEU A 118 -13.81 -12.63 17.21
CA LEU A 118 -15.05 -12.05 16.68
C LEU A 118 -15.46 -10.78 17.44
N GLU A 119 -15.12 -10.67 18.72
CA GLU A 119 -15.39 -9.48 19.53
C GLU A 119 -14.54 -8.30 19.06
N GLN A 120 -13.23 -8.51 18.86
CA GLN A 120 -12.34 -7.51 18.27
C GLN A 120 -12.80 -7.11 16.86
N LEU A 121 -13.24 -8.06 16.04
CA LEU A 121 -13.76 -7.77 14.70
C LEU A 121 -15.00 -6.87 14.77
N ARG A 122 -15.98 -7.23 15.62
CA ARG A 122 -17.20 -6.44 15.85
C ARG A 122 -16.90 -5.03 16.36
N ALA A 123 -15.91 -4.87 17.23
CA ALA A 123 -15.46 -3.58 17.73
C ALA A 123 -14.75 -2.73 16.68
N SER A 124 -14.08 -3.36 15.71
CA SER A 124 -13.32 -2.68 14.65
C SER A 124 -14.18 -2.19 13.46
N LEU A 125 -15.41 -2.71 13.31
CA LEU A 125 -16.30 -2.34 12.21
C LEU A 125 -17.12 -1.08 12.57
N PRO A 126 -17.09 -0.02 11.74
CA PRO A 126 -17.99 1.12 11.92
C PRO A 126 -19.44 0.67 11.70
N HIS A 127 -20.24 0.67 12.79
CA HIS A 127 -21.68 0.39 12.87
C HIS A 127 -22.31 -0.33 11.68
N TYR A 128 -22.20 -1.66 11.63
CA TYR A 128 -23.07 -2.48 10.80
C TYR A 128 -24.46 -2.51 11.45
N HIS A 129 -25.39 -1.68 10.97
CA HIS A 129 -26.80 -1.82 11.32
C HIS A 129 -27.31 -3.12 10.69
N HIS A 130 -27.49 -4.16 11.51
CA HIS A 130 -28.25 -5.34 11.10
C HIS A 130 -29.66 -4.88 10.71
N HIS A 131 -29.98 -4.88 9.41
CA HIS A 131 -31.37 -4.95 8.99
C HIS A 131 -31.89 -6.34 9.41
N PRO A 132 -32.90 -6.42 10.29
CA PRO A 132 -33.46 -7.70 10.65
C PRO A 132 -34.09 -8.33 9.40
N VAL A 133 -33.64 -9.55 9.06
CA VAL A 133 -34.30 -10.37 8.04
C VAL A 133 -35.65 -10.77 8.63
N VAL A 134 -36.72 -10.12 8.18
CA VAL A 134 -38.08 -10.52 8.52
C VAL A 134 -38.38 -11.79 7.73
N HIS A 135 -38.32 -12.94 8.40
CA HIS A 135 -38.89 -14.17 7.86
C HIS A 135 -40.41 -14.03 7.85
N SER A 136 -40.98 -13.79 6.67
CA SER A 136 -42.41 -13.87 6.43
C SER A 136 -42.85 -15.34 6.48
N GLU A 137 -43.18 -15.84 7.66
CA GLU A 137 -44.07 -17.00 7.79
C GLU A 137 -45.48 -16.58 7.39
N ASN A 138 -45.89 -16.90 6.16
CA ASN A 138 -47.30 -16.96 5.79
C ASN A 138 -47.49 -17.95 4.64
N GLY A 139 -47.37 -19.24 4.97
CA GLY A 139 -47.90 -20.34 4.19
C GLY A 139 -49.03 -21.00 4.97
N LYS A 140 -50.27 -20.56 4.74
CA LYS A 140 -51.47 -21.35 5.03
C LYS A 140 -52.41 -21.25 3.83
N LEU A 141 -52.48 -22.36 3.10
CA LEU A 141 -53.65 -22.77 2.32
C LEU A 141 -54.78 -23.18 3.27
#